data_AF-A0AAE0B006-F1
#
_entry.id   AF-A0AAE0B006-F1
#
_cell.length_a   1.000
_cell.length_b   1.000
_cell.length_c   1.000
_cell.angle_alpha   90.00
_cell.angle_beta   90.00
_cell.angle_gamma   90.00
#
_symmetry.space_group_name_H-M   'P 1'
#
loop_
_entity.id
_entity.type
_entity.pdbx_description
1 polymer ?
#
loop_
_entity_poly.entity_id
_entity_poly.type
_entity_poly.pdbx_seq_one_letter_code
_entity_poly.pdbx_strand_id
1 'polypeptide(L)'
;MELTENTIALICKGDVTSDNDLIPVVQVLELKLVVSKQQQQQQQQQQQRFRMVLSDGSLSQQGMLATQRNELVTSGLLQIGSVIRLTKYTCNVIQNRM
;
A
#
# COMPACT_ATOMS: atom_id res chain seq x y z
N MET A 1 -14.31 -10.82 -10.02
CA MET A 1 -14.13 -9.43 -9.54
C MET A 1 -13.16 -8.77 -10.50
N GLU A 2 -13.51 -7.61 -11.03
CA GLU A 2 -12.62 -6.85 -11.91
C GLU A 2 -11.81 -5.85 -11.08
N LEU A 3 -10.56 -5.63 -11.47
CA LEU A 3 -9.71 -4.59 -10.91
C LEU A 3 -10.13 -3.23 -11.48
N THR A 4 -9.93 -2.15 -10.72
CA THR A 4 -10.27 -0.79 -11.17
C THR A 4 -9.14 -0.24 -12.02
N GLU A 5 -9.15 -0.57 -13.31
CA GLU A 5 -8.10 -0.22 -14.26
C GLU A 5 -7.74 1.27 -14.25
N ASN A 6 -6.45 1.57 -14.46
CA ASN A 6 -5.89 2.93 -14.61
C ASN A 6 -6.02 3.82 -13.34
N THR A 7 -6.48 3.27 -12.22
CA THR A 7 -6.60 4.02 -10.97
C THR A 7 -5.24 4.44 -10.42
N ILE A 8 -4.20 3.61 -10.53
CA ILE A 8 -2.88 3.95 -10.00
C ILE A 8 -2.35 5.22 -10.68
N ALA A 9 -2.55 5.37 -11.99
CA ALA A 9 -2.18 6.58 -12.70
C ALA A 9 -2.94 7.81 -12.18
N LEU A 10 -4.26 7.70 -11.98
CA LEU A 10 -5.10 8.79 -11.46
C LEU A 10 -4.67 9.22 -10.05
N ILE A 11 -4.44 8.26 -9.15
CA ILE A 11 -3.98 8.52 -7.78
C ILE A 11 -2.58 9.17 -7.79
N CYS A 12 -1.66 8.67 -8.62
CA CYS A 12 -0.30 9.19 -8.67
C CYS A 12 -0.19 10.57 -9.34
N LYS A 13 -1.10 10.91 -10.27
CA LYS A 13 -1.19 12.26 -10.87
C LYS A 13 -1.74 13.31 -9.92
N GLY A 14 -2.40 12.90 -8.83
CA GLY A 14 -3.08 13.79 -7.90
C GLY A 14 -4.47 14.21 -8.38
N ASP A 15 -5.03 13.50 -9.36
CA ASP A 15 -6.38 13.76 -9.89
C ASP A 15 -7.48 13.32 -8.91
N VAL A 16 -7.10 12.54 -7.87
CA VAL A 16 -7.99 12.14 -6.77
C VAL A 16 -7.68 12.97 -5.54
N THR A 17 -8.64 13.81 -5.13
CA THR A 17 -8.47 14.79 -4.04
C THR A 17 -8.97 14.27 -2.69
N SER A 18 -9.79 13.21 -2.66
CA SER A 18 -10.24 12.54 -1.44
C SER A 18 -10.39 11.03 -1.60
N ASP A 19 -10.14 10.27 -0.53
CA ASP A 19 -10.42 8.83 -0.45
C ASP A 19 -11.91 8.49 -0.67
N ASN A 20 -12.80 9.47 -0.50
CA ASN A 20 -14.23 9.30 -0.76
C ASN A 20 -14.58 9.33 -2.26
N ASP A 21 -13.71 9.89 -3.10
CA ASP A 21 -13.99 10.08 -4.52
C ASP A 21 -13.68 8.82 -5.34
N LEU A 22 -12.83 7.93 -4.81
CA LEU A 22 -12.43 6.71 -5.50
C LEU A 22 -12.11 5.60 -4.49
N ILE A 23 -12.86 4.49 -4.59
CA ILE A 23 -12.63 3.27 -3.79
C ILE A 23 -12.20 2.13 -4.74
N PRO A 24 -10.93 2.12 -5.18
CA PRO A 24 -10.50 1.19 -6.22
C PRO A 24 -10.30 -0.22 -5.69
N VAL A 25 -10.56 -1.17 -6.56
CA VAL A 25 -10.27 -2.59 -6.38
C VAL A 25 -8.91 -2.89 -7.02
N VAL A 26 -7.93 -3.31 -6.22
CA VAL A 26 -6.55 -3.60 -6.66
C VAL A 26 -6.09 -4.95 -6.14
N GLN A 27 -5.09 -5.54 -6.78
CA GLN A 27 -4.48 -6.80 -6.36
C GLN A 27 -3.14 -6.58 -5.66
N VAL A 28 -2.86 -7.33 -4.60
CA VAL A 28 -1.56 -7.39 -3.95
C VAL A 28 -0.63 -8.32 -4.73
N LEU A 29 0.43 -7.78 -5.33
CA LEU A 29 1.44 -8.57 -6.06
C LEU A 29 2.62 -8.99 -5.17
N GLU A 30 3.02 -8.13 -4.24
CA GLU A 30 4.08 -8.43 -3.28
C GLU A 30 3.70 -7.90 -1.89
N LEU A 31 4.19 -8.58 -0.85
CA LEU A 31 4.04 -8.18 0.55
C LEU A 31 5.32 -8.57 1.31
N LYS A 32 6.04 -7.57 1.84
CA LYS A 32 7.36 -7.77 2.49
C LYS A 32 7.47 -6.94 3.77
N LEU A 33 7.98 -7.56 4.83
CA LEU A 33 8.35 -6.84 6.07
C LEU A 33 9.59 -5.97 5.80
N VAL A 34 9.51 -4.68 6.15
CA VAL A 34 10.62 -3.74 6.05
C VAL A 34 11.42 -3.77 7.34
N VAL A 35 12.63 -4.31 7.26
CA VAL A 35 13.62 -4.29 8.34
C VAL A 35 14.55 -3.09 8.09
N SER A 36 14.51 -2.07 8.95
CA SER A 36 15.44 -0.93 8.88
C SER A 36 16.68 -1.19 9.75
N LYS A 37 17.86 -0.83 9.25
CA LYS A 37 19.14 -1.05 9.97
C LYS A 37 19.25 -0.27 11.31
N GLN A 38 18.43 0.76 11.51
CA GLN A 38 18.35 1.53 12.77
C GLN A 38 17.62 0.78 13.91
N GLN A 39 17.07 -0.41 13.63
CA GLN A 39 16.29 -1.18 14.60
C GLN A 39 17.12 -1.77 15.76
N GLN A 40 18.45 -1.69 15.70
CA GLN A 40 19.34 -2.25 16.72
C GLN A 40 19.59 -1.35 17.94
N GLN A 41 19.23 -0.05 17.93
CA GLN A 41 19.69 0.88 18.98
C GLN A 41 18.63 1.49 19.91
N GLN A 42 17.33 1.29 19.69
CA GLN A 42 16.30 1.88 20.58
C GLN A 42 15.21 0.87 20.96
N GLN A 43 15.06 0.65 22.28
CA GLN A 43 14.06 -0.19 22.96
C GLN A 43 12.61 0.36 22.87
N GLN A 44 12.27 1.14 21.84
CA GLN A 44 10.86 1.47 21.61
C GLN A 44 10.21 0.32 20.86
N GLN A 45 9.02 -0.10 21.29
CA GLN A 45 8.21 -1.12 20.62
C GLN A 45 8.05 -0.76 19.14
N GLN A 46 8.84 -1.41 18.28
CA GLN A 46 8.87 -1.13 16.86
C GLN A 46 7.64 -1.75 16.22
N GLN A 47 6.76 -0.89 15.68
CA GLN A 47 5.64 -1.35 14.87
C GLN A 47 6.18 -1.92 13.55
N GLN A 48 5.78 -3.14 13.21
CA GLN A 48 6.13 -3.79 11.94
C GLN A 48 5.69 -2.89 10.77
N ARG A 49 6.53 -2.74 9.75
CA ARG A 49 6.19 -1.96 8.56
C ARG A 49 6.17 -2.88 7.36
N PHE A 50 5.01 -3.07 6.75
CA PHE A 50 4.88 -3.90 5.55
C PHE A 50 4.89 -3.03 4.29
N ARG A 51 5.79 -3.35 3.36
CA ARG A 51 5.78 -2.82 1.99
C ARG A 51 4.94 -3.74 1.12
N MET A 52 4.13 -3.14 0.25
CA MET A 52 3.29 -3.84 -0.71
C MET A 52 3.58 -3.36 -2.12
N VAL A 53 3.37 -4.23 -3.10
CA VAL A 53 3.18 -3.83 -4.50
C VAL A 53 1.72 -4.08 -4.83
N LEU A 54 1.01 -3.05 -5.27
CA LEU A 54 -0.40 -3.10 -5.65
C LEU A 54 -0.52 -2.96 -7.16
N SER A 55 -1.44 -3.68 -7.79
CA SER A 55 -1.74 -3.58 -9.22
C SER A 55 -3.22 -3.32 -9.46
N ASP A 56 -3.50 -2.43 -10.41
CA ASP A 56 -4.85 -2.15 -10.89
C ASP A 56 -5.20 -2.95 -12.18
N GLY A 57 -4.31 -3.86 -12.60
CA GLY A 57 -4.42 -4.64 -13.84
C GLY A 57 -3.59 -4.08 -14.99
N SER A 58 -3.30 -2.78 -14.99
CA SER A 58 -2.52 -2.11 -16.06
C SER A 58 -1.19 -1.55 -15.56
N LEU A 59 -1.18 -1.00 -14.36
CA LEU A 59 0.00 -0.50 -13.68
C LEU A 59 0.19 -1.18 -12.32
N SER A 60 1.42 -1.11 -11.81
CA SER A 60 1.73 -1.53 -10.46
C SER A 60 2.47 -0.43 -9.72
N GLN A 61 2.20 -0.26 -8.43
CA GLN A 61 2.82 0.74 -7.60
C GLN A 61 3.20 0.20 -6.23
N GLN A 62 4.38 0.62 -5.75
CA GLN A 62 4.83 0.33 -4.40
C GLN A 62 4.14 1.23 -3.38
N GLY A 63 3.70 0.62 -2.27
CA GLY A 63 3.09 1.32 -1.14
C GLY A 63 3.52 0.75 0.21
N MET A 64 3.14 1.43 1.28
CA MET A 64 3.32 0.97 2.66
C MET A 64 1.94 0.72 3.28
N LEU A 65 1.78 -0.41 3.96
CA LEU A 65 0.60 -0.65 4.78
C LEU A 65 0.65 0.25 6.01
N ALA A 66 -0.49 0.88 6.35
CA ALA A 66 -0.63 1.60 7.61
C ALA A 66 -0.44 0.62 8.78
N THR A 67 0.40 0.96 9.76
CA THR A 67 0.77 0.03 10.85
C THR A 67 -0.43 -0.43 11.68
N GLN A 68 -1.46 0.40 11.80
CA GLN A 68 -2.76 0.07 12.40
C GLN A 68 -3.52 -1.06 11.68
N ARG A 69 -3.10 -1.46 10.48
CA ARG A 69 -3.68 -2.58 9.70
C ARG A 69 -2.77 -3.79 9.59
N ASN A 70 -1.65 -3.82 10.33
CA ASN A 70 -0.72 -4.95 10.32
C ASN A 70 -1.39 -6.28 10.69
N GLU A 71 -2.42 -6.23 11.54
CA GLU A 71 -3.22 -7.40 11.93
C GLU A 71 -3.77 -8.18 10.73
N LEU A 72 -4.06 -7.50 9.61
CA LEU A 72 -4.56 -8.15 8.39
C LEU A 72 -3.50 -9.07 7.77
N VAL A 73 -2.23 -8.67 7.84
CA VAL A 73 -1.11 -9.48 7.36
C VAL A 73 -0.85 -10.64 8.32
N THR A 74 -0.79 -10.35 9.62
CA THR A 74 -0.46 -11.37 10.64
C THR A 74 -1.57 -12.40 10.84
N SER A 75 -2.83 -12.04 10.57
CA SER A 75 -3.97 -12.96 10.56
C SER A 75 -4.15 -13.73 9.24
N GLY A 76 -3.37 -13.40 8.20
CA GLY A 76 -3.47 -14.03 6.87
C GLY A 76 -4.63 -13.53 6.01
N LEU A 77 -5.41 -12.55 6.47
CA LEU A 77 -6.50 -11.94 5.68
C LEU A 77 -5.98 -11.10 4.50
N LEU A 78 -4.77 -10.57 4.62
CA LEU A 78 -4.05 -9.85 3.56
C LEU A 78 -2.78 -10.61 3.20
N GLN A 79 -2.72 -11.09 1.96
CA GLN A 79 -1.62 -11.88 1.44
C GLN A 79 -1.35 -11.57 -0.04
N ILE A 80 -0.27 -12.13 -0.58
CA ILE A 80 0.01 -12.04 -2.02
C ILE A 80 -1.14 -12.70 -2.79
N GLY A 81 -1.62 -12.04 -3.84
CA GLY A 81 -2.76 -12.44 -4.63
C GLY A 81 -4.11 -11.91 -4.13
N SER A 82 -4.18 -11.38 -2.90
CA SER A 82 -5.42 -10.77 -2.37
C SER A 82 -5.90 -9.63 -3.27
N VAL A 83 -7.21 -9.61 -3.53
CA VAL A 83 -7.89 -8.48 -4.18
C VAL A 83 -8.57 -7.64 -3.10
N ILE A 84 -8.21 -6.37 -3.00
CA ILE A 84 -8.61 -5.48 -1.92
C ILE A 84 -9.26 -4.20 -2.45
N ARG A 85 -10.13 -3.60 -1.64
CA ARG A 85 -10.63 -2.24 -1.87
C ARG A 85 -9.82 -1.25 -1.05
N LEU A 86 -9.24 -0.24 -1.70
CA LEU A 86 -8.58 0.85 -0.99
C LEU A 86 -9.64 1.85 -0.53
N THR A 87 -10.01 1.81 0.75
CA THR A 87 -10.99 2.73 1.33
C THR A 87 -10.36 3.98 1.94
N LYS A 88 -9.05 3.92 2.23
CA LYS A 88 -8.25 5.03 2.73
C LYS A 88 -6.83 4.88 2.22
N TYR A 89 -6.28 5.91 1.59
CA TYR A 89 -4.91 5.90 1.11
C TYR A 89 -4.35 7.32 1.08
N THR A 90 -3.04 7.43 0.90
CA THR A 90 -2.40 8.74 0.76
C THR A 90 -1.28 8.59 -0.24
N CYS A 91 -1.29 9.42 -1.28
CA CYS A 91 -0.22 9.47 -2.26
C CYS A 91 0.71 10.64 -1.91
N ASN A 92 1.88 10.33 -1.36
CA ASN A 92 2.91 11.32 -1.13
C ASN A 92 3.95 11.21 -2.25
N VAL A 93 3.96 12.19 -3.16
CA VAL A 93 5.01 12.33 -4.15
C VAL A 93 6.28 12.76 -3.42
N ILE A 94 7.23 11.84 -3.26
CA ILE A 94 8.54 12.15 -2.70
C ILE A 94 9.28 12.96 -3.78
N GLN A 95 9.24 14.28 -3.67
CA GLN A 95 10.11 15.17 -4.44
C GLN A 95 11.56 14.72 -4.21
N ASN A 96 12.37 14.73 -5.28
CA ASN A 96 13.79 14.34 -5.29
C ASN A 96 14.16 12.84 -5.41
N ARG A 97 13.29 12.00 -5.99
CA ARG A 97 13.73 10.75 -6.63
C ARG A 97 13.69 10.86 -8.16
N MET A 98 14.65 11.60 -8.71
CA MET A 98 15.08 11.45 -10.10
C MET A 98 16.42 10.72 -10.11
#